data_AF-A0A2V8FHG3-F1
#
_entry.id   AF-A0A2V8FHG3-F1
#
_cell.length_a   1.000
_cell.length_b   1.000
_cell.length_c   1.000
_cell.angle_alpha   90.00
_cell.angle_beta   90.00
_cell.angle_gamma   90.00
#
_symmetry.space_group_name_H-M   'P 1'
#
loop_
_entity.id
_entity.type
_entity.pdbx_description
1 polymer ?
#
loop_
_entity_poly.entity_id
_entity_poly.type
_entity_poly.pdbx_seq_one_letter_code
_entity_poly.pdbx_strand_id
1 'polypeptide(L)'
;MTQGVPLVIAGVGGFVLIVAYFVPYTQNWGEKAAVWFDVLAAIAFVLGGANLLKVHLKNVSDRIRGWGYSVIVLVSFLATLIAGLGKIGVQASPQFPSFPWSGPYRETGAAFWLAYEYAFKPLTATVFALLAFYVASAAFRAFRAKNTEAILLLGTAFIILLGRTSAGVLLTSWIDPSVWSGFEHLTGLRIENMTVYIMSIFNTAGNRAIMIGIALGIVATSLRVLLGLDRSYLGRD
;
A
#
# COMPACT_ATOMS: atom_id res chain seq x y z
N MET A 1 -1.75 32.27 -18.90
CA MET A 1 -3.12 31.82 -19.27
C MET A 1 -3.69 30.99 -18.12
N THR A 2 -4.51 31.67 -17.32
CA THR A 2 -5.50 31.21 -16.33
C THR A 2 -5.45 29.76 -15.82
N GLN A 3 -4.83 29.56 -14.64
CA GLN A 3 -4.93 28.35 -13.79
C GLN A 3 -6.39 27.88 -13.52
N GLY A 4 -7.40 28.70 -13.80
CA GLY A 4 -8.81 28.36 -13.64
C GLY A 4 -9.34 27.34 -14.66
N VAL A 5 -8.80 27.28 -15.88
CA VAL A 5 -9.32 26.36 -16.92
C VAL A 5 -9.06 24.88 -16.55
N PRO A 6 -7.83 24.47 -16.20
CA PRO A 6 -7.57 23.10 -15.75
C PRO A 6 -8.36 22.73 -14.50
N LEU A 7 -8.55 23.69 -13.59
CA LEU A 7 -9.29 23.49 -12.35
C LEU A 7 -10.78 23.22 -12.62
N VAL A 8 -11.41 24.00 -13.50
CA VAL A 8 -12.81 23.78 -13.89
C VAL A 8 -12.97 22.43 -14.59
N ILE A 9 -12.04 22.06 -15.47
CA ILE A 9 -12.05 20.75 -16.13
C ILE A 9 -11.94 19.62 -15.10
N ALA A 10 -11.02 19.72 -14.15
CA ALA A 10 -10.84 18.72 -13.09
C ALA A 10 -12.06 18.64 -12.16
N GLY A 11 -12.61 19.79 -11.76
CA GLY A 11 -13.81 19.87 -10.93
C GLY A 11 -15.02 19.22 -11.61
N VAL A 12 -15.33 19.64 -12.85
CA VAL A 12 -16.44 19.07 -13.63
C VAL A 12 -16.23 17.57 -13.87
N GLY A 13 -15.02 17.15 -14.26
CA GLY A 13 -14.70 15.73 -14.47
C GLY A 13 -14.92 14.89 -13.21
N GLY A 14 -14.46 15.38 -12.06
CA GLY A 14 -14.67 14.69 -10.78
C GLY A 14 -16.15 14.61 -10.38
N PHE A 15 -16.93 15.68 -10.55
CA PHE A 15 -18.37 15.65 -10.31
C PHE A 15 -19.10 14.67 -11.24
N VAL A 16 -18.72 14.61 -12.52
CA VAL A 16 -19.28 13.63 -13.47
C VAL A 16 -19.03 12.20 -13.00
N LEU A 17 -17.81 11.89 -12.53
CA LEU A 17 -17.49 10.56 -12.01
C LEU A 17 -18.27 10.22 -10.74
N ILE A 18 -18.44 11.17 -9.82
CA ILE A 18 -19.25 10.98 -8.62
C ILE A 18 -20.70 10.69 -9.00
N VAL A 19 -21.29 11.49 -9.88
CA VAL A 19 -22.69 11.31 -10.31
C VAL A 19 -22.86 9.99 -11.06
N ALA A 20 -21.94 9.62 -11.95
CA ALA A 20 -21.97 8.37 -12.71
C ALA A 20 -21.90 7.12 -11.82
N TYR A 21 -21.24 7.23 -10.66
CA TYR A 21 -21.16 6.13 -9.69
C TYR A 21 -22.49 5.87 -8.97
N PHE A 22 -23.22 6.94 -8.59
CA PHE A 22 -24.46 6.82 -7.81
C PHE A 22 -25.74 6.76 -8.65
N VAL A 23 -25.73 7.25 -9.89
CA VAL A 23 -26.92 7.32 -10.75
C VAL A 23 -26.76 6.37 -11.95
N PRO A 24 -27.53 5.26 -12.03
CA PRO A 24 -27.35 4.26 -13.10
C PRO A 24 -27.48 4.83 -14.52
N TYR A 25 -28.35 5.83 -14.73
CA TYR A 25 -28.58 6.44 -16.05
C TYR A 25 -27.37 7.24 -16.59
N THR A 26 -26.44 7.65 -15.73
CA THR A 26 -25.28 8.48 -16.11
C THR A 26 -23.98 7.68 -16.21
N GLN A 27 -24.03 6.35 -16.08
CA GLN A 27 -22.85 5.46 -16.18
C GLN A 27 -22.05 5.69 -17.47
N ASN A 28 -22.73 5.86 -18.61
CA ASN A 28 -22.10 6.15 -19.91
C ASN A 28 -21.26 7.44 -19.91
N TRP A 29 -21.57 8.42 -19.06
CA TRP A 29 -20.77 9.64 -18.92
C TRP A 29 -19.48 9.35 -18.15
N GLY A 30 -19.58 8.54 -17.10
CA GLY A 30 -18.43 8.06 -16.33
C GLY A 30 -17.46 7.24 -17.18
N GLU A 31 -17.97 6.34 -18.03
CA GLU A 31 -17.14 5.57 -18.97
C GLU A 31 -16.39 6.47 -19.95
N LYS A 32 -17.07 7.45 -20.55
CA LYS A 32 -16.42 8.42 -21.46
C LYS A 32 -15.36 9.24 -20.73
N ALA A 33 -15.66 9.71 -19.52
CA ALA A 33 -14.71 10.46 -18.70
C ALA A 33 -13.48 9.62 -18.33
N ALA A 34 -13.68 8.33 -18.01
CA ALA A 34 -12.60 7.38 -17.72
C ALA A 34 -11.70 7.17 -18.95
N VAL A 35 -12.27 7.00 -20.15
CA VAL A 35 -11.48 6.89 -21.38
C VAL A 35 -10.62 8.13 -21.62
N TRP A 36 -11.19 9.33 -21.45
CA TRP A 36 -10.41 10.58 -21.56
C TRP A 36 -9.31 10.66 -20.50
N PHE A 37 -9.59 10.24 -19.28
CA PHE A 37 -8.59 10.16 -18.22
C PHE A 37 -7.46 9.20 -18.57
N ASP A 38 -7.76 8.00 -19.09
CA ASP A 38 -6.75 7.01 -19.49
C ASP A 38 -5.83 7.54 -20.60
N VAL A 39 -6.39 8.27 -21.58
CA VAL A 39 -5.60 8.93 -22.63
C VAL A 39 -4.66 9.98 -22.04
N LEU A 40 -5.16 10.83 -21.14
CA LEU A 40 -4.35 11.83 -20.44
C LEU A 40 -3.27 11.18 -19.56
N ALA A 41 -3.62 10.12 -18.84
CA ALA A 41 -2.72 9.36 -17.99
C ALA A 41 -1.60 8.72 -18.82
N ALA A 42 -1.89 8.15 -19.98
CA ALA A 42 -0.89 7.60 -20.89
C ALA A 42 0.14 8.67 -21.33
N ILE A 43 -0.32 9.86 -21.73
CA ILE A 43 0.57 10.98 -22.08
C ILE A 43 1.39 11.42 -20.86
N ALA A 44 0.75 11.52 -19.69
CA ALA A 44 1.40 11.90 -18.44
C ALA A 44 2.49 10.90 -18.03
N PHE A 45 2.28 9.59 -18.21
CA PHE A 45 3.31 8.58 -17.95
C PHE A 45 4.53 8.74 -18.85
N VAL A 46 4.33 9.05 -20.13
CA VAL A 46 5.43 9.31 -21.07
C VAL A 46 6.20 10.57 -20.66
N LEU A 47 5.50 11.67 -20.37
CA LEU A 47 6.12 12.90 -19.90
C LEU A 47 6.84 12.74 -18.56
N GLY A 48 6.25 11.98 -17.63
CA GLY A 48 6.86 11.66 -16.33
C GLY A 48 8.14 10.86 -16.48
N GLY A 49 8.14 9.83 -17.33
CA GLY A 49 9.33 9.06 -17.68
C GLY A 49 10.41 9.91 -18.36
N ALA A 50 10.02 10.74 -19.32
CA ALA A 50 10.95 11.66 -20.01
C ALA A 50 11.56 12.68 -19.04
N ASN A 51 10.77 13.21 -18.10
CA ASN A 51 11.26 14.14 -17.08
C ASN A 51 12.24 13.46 -16.11
N LEU A 52 11.93 12.24 -15.66
CA LEU A 52 12.83 11.43 -14.83
C LEU A 52 14.18 11.23 -15.54
N LEU A 53 14.15 10.80 -16.81
CA LEU A 53 15.37 10.64 -17.61
C LEU A 53 16.12 11.97 -17.72
N LYS A 54 15.45 13.06 -18.09
CA LYS A 54 16.07 14.39 -18.25
C LYS A 54 16.78 14.85 -16.97
N VAL A 55 16.09 14.78 -15.83
CA VAL A 55 16.63 15.26 -14.54
C VAL A 55 17.84 14.41 -14.11
N HIS A 56 17.71 13.09 -14.16
CA HIS A 56 18.80 12.23 -13.70
C HIS A 56 19.97 12.17 -14.68
N LEU A 57 19.75 12.26 -15.99
CA LEU A 57 20.82 12.40 -16.99
C LEU A 57 21.57 13.72 -16.81
N LYS A 58 20.85 14.83 -16.56
CA LYS A 58 21.47 16.12 -16.24
C LYS A 58 22.31 16.03 -14.96
N ASN A 59 21.80 15.41 -13.90
CA ASN A 59 22.54 15.22 -12.65
C ASN A 59 23.84 14.42 -12.84
N VAL A 60 23.81 13.41 -13.71
CA VAL A 60 24.99 12.61 -14.07
C VAL A 60 25.97 13.40 -14.93
N SER A 61 25.49 14.12 -15.94
CA SER A 61 26.28 14.97 -16.82
C SER A 61 26.99 16.10 -16.05
N ASP A 62 26.24 16.79 -15.19
CA ASP A 62 26.71 17.94 -14.41
C ASP A 62 27.51 17.49 -13.17
N ARG A 63 27.64 16.16 -12.93
CA ARG A 63 28.32 15.54 -11.78
C ARG A 63 27.98 16.18 -10.43
N ILE A 64 26.70 16.49 -10.21
CA ILE A 64 26.25 17.06 -8.96
C ILE A 64 26.51 16.10 -7.78
N ARG A 65 26.56 16.62 -6.55
CA ARG A 65 26.72 15.78 -5.35
C ARG A 65 25.61 14.72 -5.31
N GLY A 66 26.00 13.44 -5.24
CA GLY A 66 25.06 12.32 -5.29
C GLY A 66 24.72 11.79 -6.68
N TRP A 67 25.45 12.18 -7.74
CA TRP A 67 25.23 11.69 -9.12
C TRP A 67 25.21 10.15 -9.24
N GLY A 68 25.96 9.44 -8.40
CA GLY A 68 25.96 7.97 -8.36
C GLY A 68 24.57 7.37 -8.11
N TYR A 69 23.77 7.98 -7.24
CA TYR A 69 22.37 7.55 -7.02
C TYR A 69 21.49 7.79 -8.24
N SER A 70 21.76 8.86 -9.01
CA SER A 70 21.04 9.11 -10.27
C SER A 70 21.35 8.04 -11.31
N VAL A 71 22.57 7.48 -11.35
CA VAL A 71 22.89 6.33 -12.22
C VAL A 71 22.08 5.10 -11.82
N ILE A 72 21.99 4.80 -10.52
CA ILE A 72 21.21 3.66 -10.03
C ILE A 72 19.74 3.79 -10.44
N VAL A 73 19.16 4.98 -10.32
CA VAL A 73 17.78 5.25 -10.75
C VAL A 73 17.61 5.04 -12.25
N LEU A 74 18.51 5.59 -13.08
CA LEU A 74 18.45 5.43 -14.54
C LEU A 74 18.55 3.97 -14.96
N VAL A 75 19.49 3.22 -14.39
CA VAL A 75 19.67 1.79 -14.68
C VAL A 75 18.44 1.00 -14.25
N SER A 76 17.91 1.25 -13.05
CA SER A 76 16.73 0.56 -12.54
C SER A 76 15.48 0.87 -13.37
N PHE A 77 15.32 2.13 -13.79
CA PHE A 77 14.24 2.56 -14.66
C PHE A 77 14.30 1.88 -16.02
N LEU A 78 15.47 1.91 -16.69
CA LEU A 78 15.66 1.27 -18.00
C LEU A 78 15.50 -0.24 -17.92
N ALA A 79 16.08 -0.88 -16.89
CA ALA A 79 15.92 -2.32 -16.68
C ALA A 79 14.45 -2.72 -16.51
N THR A 80 13.69 -1.98 -15.70
CA THR A 80 12.26 -2.25 -15.47
C THR A 80 11.43 -1.98 -16.73
N LEU A 81 11.74 -0.90 -17.46
CA LEU A 81 11.05 -0.55 -18.70
C LEU A 81 11.27 -1.60 -19.79
N ILE A 82 12.52 -2.02 -19.99
CA ILE A 82 12.89 -3.04 -20.97
C ILE A 82 12.29 -4.40 -20.58
N ALA A 83 12.36 -4.78 -19.30
CA ALA A 83 11.77 -6.02 -18.81
C ALA A 83 10.24 -6.05 -19.00
N GLY A 84 9.56 -4.93 -18.73
CA GLY A 84 8.12 -4.80 -18.89
C GLY A 84 7.67 -4.79 -20.36
N LEU A 85 8.27 -3.92 -21.19
CA LEU A 85 7.94 -3.81 -22.62
C LEU A 85 8.30 -5.08 -23.39
N GLY A 86 9.44 -5.70 -23.06
CA GLY A 86 9.90 -6.92 -23.69
C GLY A 86 9.22 -8.18 -23.17
N LYS A 87 8.35 -8.09 -22.16
CA LYS A 87 7.75 -9.24 -21.45
C LYS A 87 8.77 -10.34 -21.15
N ILE A 88 9.97 -9.95 -20.69
CA ILE A 88 11.10 -10.87 -20.56
C ILE A 88 10.77 -11.94 -19.50
N GLY A 89 10.95 -13.21 -19.83
CA GLY A 89 10.68 -14.34 -18.93
C GLY A 89 9.21 -14.69 -18.74
N VAL A 90 8.29 -14.03 -19.45
CA VAL A 90 6.87 -14.39 -19.44
C VAL A 90 6.66 -15.69 -20.20
N GLN A 91 5.98 -16.65 -19.58
CA GLN A 91 5.63 -17.92 -20.20
C GLN A 91 4.39 -17.78 -21.11
N ALA A 92 4.18 -18.74 -21.99
CA ALA A 92 2.98 -18.77 -22.82
C ALA A 92 1.75 -19.00 -21.93
N SER A 93 0.71 -18.20 -22.12
CA SER A 93 -0.56 -18.37 -21.41
C SER A 93 -1.17 -19.74 -21.77
N PRO A 94 -1.74 -20.48 -20.80
CA PRO A 94 -2.45 -21.73 -21.07
C PRO A 94 -3.59 -21.59 -22.10
N GLN A 95 -4.17 -20.39 -22.23
CA GLN A 95 -5.24 -20.08 -23.18
C GLN A 95 -4.72 -19.88 -24.61
N PHE A 96 -3.45 -19.49 -24.78
CA PHE A 96 -2.85 -19.18 -26.09
C PHE A 96 -1.42 -19.76 -26.19
N PRO A 97 -1.28 -21.10 -26.21
CA PRO A 97 0.03 -21.78 -26.17
C PRO A 97 0.87 -21.56 -27.43
N SER A 98 0.26 -21.18 -28.55
CA SER A 98 0.97 -20.86 -29.80
C SER A 98 1.73 -19.54 -29.77
N PHE A 99 1.49 -18.68 -28.76
CA PHE A 99 2.11 -17.36 -28.65
C PHE A 99 3.01 -17.31 -27.41
N PRO A 100 4.35 -17.33 -27.57
CA PRO A 100 5.29 -17.43 -26.44
C PRO A 100 5.21 -16.32 -25.38
N TRP A 101 4.70 -15.12 -25.73
CA TRP A 101 4.62 -13.95 -24.83
C TRP A 101 3.19 -13.56 -24.45
N SER A 102 2.25 -14.50 -24.57
CA SER A 102 0.84 -14.29 -24.26
C SER A 102 0.54 -14.28 -22.75
N GLY A 103 1.47 -14.74 -21.91
CA GLY A 103 1.27 -14.81 -20.47
C GLY A 103 1.11 -13.46 -19.75
N PRO A 104 0.57 -13.47 -18.53
CA PRO A 104 0.60 -12.37 -17.58
C PRO A 104 2.03 -12.01 -17.16
N TYR A 105 2.30 -10.72 -17.01
CA TYR A 105 3.60 -10.18 -16.58
C TYR A 105 3.95 -10.47 -15.11
N ARG A 106 3.01 -10.96 -14.31
CA ARG A 106 3.20 -11.29 -12.88
C ARG A 106 3.43 -12.78 -12.62
N GLU A 107 3.52 -13.60 -13.68
CA GLU A 107 3.72 -15.03 -13.50
C GLU A 107 5.11 -15.38 -12.96
N THR A 108 5.19 -16.50 -12.26
CA THR A 108 6.43 -17.01 -11.71
C THR A 108 7.43 -17.30 -12.83
N GLY A 109 8.58 -16.62 -12.79
CA GLY A 109 9.62 -16.70 -13.81
C GLY A 109 9.72 -15.45 -14.70
N ALA A 110 8.70 -14.60 -14.73
CA ALA A 110 8.78 -13.31 -15.41
C ALA A 110 9.82 -12.39 -14.75
N ALA A 111 10.51 -11.58 -15.55
CA ALA A 111 11.50 -10.63 -15.03
C ALA A 111 10.88 -9.65 -14.01
N PHE A 112 9.63 -9.24 -14.21
CA PHE A 112 8.89 -8.39 -13.27
C PHE A 112 8.58 -9.11 -11.96
N TRP A 113 8.25 -10.41 -12.01
CA TRP A 113 8.09 -11.23 -10.81
C TRP A 113 9.39 -11.35 -10.01
N LEU A 114 10.52 -11.56 -10.69
CA LEU A 114 11.83 -11.61 -10.04
C LEU A 114 12.18 -10.28 -9.36
N ALA A 115 11.96 -9.16 -10.04
CA ALA A 115 12.16 -7.83 -9.46
C ALA A 115 11.26 -7.60 -8.23
N TYR A 116 10.01 -8.07 -8.28
CA TYR A 116 9.10 -7.97 -7.15
C TYR A 116 9.57 -8.83 -5.96
N GLU A 117 9.84 -10.11 -6.18
CA GLU A 117 10.13 -11.08 -5.11
C GLU A 117 11.52 -10.85 -4.48
N TYR A 118 12.52 -10.45 -5.27
CA TYR A 118 13.91 -10.34 -4.81
C TYR A 118 14.38 -8.91 -4.55
N ALA A 119 13.72 -7.88 -5.10
CA ALA A 119 14.06 -6.49 -4.79
C ALA A 119 12.96 -5.81 -3.97
N PHE A 120 11.75 -5.73 -4.50
CA PHE A 120 10.68 -4.95 -3.86
C PHE A 120 10.25 -5.52 -2.50
N LYS A 121 10.03 -6.84 -2.42
CA LYS A 121 9.56 -7.50 -1.20
C LYS A 121 10.58 -7.43 -0.05
N PRO A 122 11.89 -7.70 -0.25
CA PRO A 122 12.88 -7.52 0.80
C PRO A 122 13.06 -6.05 1.20
N LEU A 123 13.11 -5.12 0.23
CA LEU A 123 13.25 -3.69 0.53
C LEU A 123 12.08 -3.18 1.38
N THR A 124 10.85 -3.51 1.01
CA THR A 124 9.66 -3.15 1.81
C THR A 124 9.69 -3.81 3.18
N ALA A 125 10.10 -5.08 3.29
CA ALA A 125 10.27 -5.76 4.57
C ALA A 125 11.31 -5.07 5.47
N THR A 126 12.43 -4.59 4.93
CA THR A 126 13.44 -3.85 5.72
C THR A 126 12.90 -2.51 6.24
N VAL A 127 12.12 -1.78 5.43
CA VAL A 127 11.48 -0.54 5.87
C VAL A 127 10.47 -0.82 6.97
N PHE A 128 9.64 -1.86 6.83
CA PHE A 128 8.71 -2.27 7.89
C PHE A 128 9.42 -2.76 9.16
N ALA A 129 10.53 -3.49 9.02
CA ALA A 129 11.33 -3.92 10.17
C ALA A 129 11.95 -2.73 10.91
N LEU A 130 12.49 -1.75 10.19
CA LEU A 130 13.01 -0.51 10.79
C LEU A 130 11.89 0.28 11.48
N LEU A 131 10.72 0.44 10.85
CA LEU A 131 9.56 1.08 11.46
C LEU A 131 9.14 0.35 12.75
N ALA A 132 9.03 -0.98 12.71
CA ALA A 132 8.69 -1.78 13.89
C ALA A 132 9.74 -1.61 15.00
N PHE A 133 11.03 -1.64 14.67
CA PHE A 133 12.10 -1.42 15.63
C PHE A 133 12.05 -0.02 16.27
N TYR A 134 11.87 1.03 15.46
CA TYR A 134 11.79 2.41 15.98
C TYR A 134 10.52 2.64 16.81
N VAL A 135 9.38 2.10 16.38
CA VAL A 135 8.13 2.16 17.15
C VAL A 135 8.30 1.43 18.47
N ALA A 136 8.87 0.21 18.47
CA ALA A 136 9.12 -0.55 19.69
C ALA A 136 10.11 0.17 20.62
N SER A 137 11.20 0.75 20.09
CA SER A 137 12.19 1.51 20.87
C SER A 137 11.60 2.79 21.47
N ALA A 138 10.81 3.53 20.70
CA ALA A 138 10.11 4.73 21.17
C ALA A 138 9.05 4.38 22.22
N ALA A 139 8.27 3.32 21.96
CA ALA A 139 7.28 2.80 22.89
C ALA A 139 7.93 2.33 24.19
N PHE A 140 9.01 1.54 24.15
CA PHE A 140 9.73 1.11 25.36
C PHE A 140 10.27 2.31 26.16
N ARG A 141 10.80 3.33 25.48
CA ARG A 141 11.28 4.56 26.11
C ARG A 141 10.15 5.40 26.72
N ALA A 142 8.98 5.41 26.07
CA ALA A 142 7.78 6.10 26.55
C ALA A 142 7.04 5.30 27.64
N PHE A 143 7.12 3.97 27.62
CA PHE A 143 6.57 3.03 28.59
C PHE A 143 7.49 2.89 29.81
N ARG A 144 7.76 4.01 30.49
CA ARG A 144 8.07 3.96 31.91
C ARG A 144 6.72 3.74 32.61
N ALA A 145 6.37 2.49 32.93
CA ALA A 145 5.07 2.10 33.49
C ALA A 145 4.65 3.01 34.66
N LYS A 146 3.84 4.04 34.36
CA LYS A 146 3.47 5.08 35.32
C LYS A 146 1.97 5.41 35.27
N ASN A 147 1.25 4.96 34.24
CA ASN A 147 -0.21 5.13 34.10
C ASN A 147 -0.90 3.78 33.82
N THR A 148 -2.19 3.72 34.14
CA THR A 148 -3.05 2.53 33.97
C THR A 148 -3.21 2.14 32.50
N GLU A 149 -3.24 3.11 31.59
CA GLU A 149 -3.35 2.90 30.15
C GLU A 149 -2.14 2.14 29.57
N ALA A 150 -0.91 2.51 29.97
CA ALA A 150 0.29 1.78 29.54
C ALA A 150 0.32 0.34 30.05
N ILE A 151 -0.18 0.09 31.26
CA ILE A 151 -0.28 -1.26 31.83
C ILE A 151 -1.26 -2.11 31.02
N LEU A 152 -2.42 -1.55 30.66
CA LEU A 152 -3.39 -2.25 29.80
C LEU A 152 -2.81 -2.56 28.41
N LEU A 153 -2.13 -1.60 27.78
CA LEU A 153 -1.48 -1.80 26.49
C LEU A 153 -0.37 -2.86 26.57
N LEU A 154 0.49 -2.79 27.58
CA LEU A 154 1.59 -3.74 27.77
C LEU A 154 1.07 -5.15 28.04
N GLY A 155 0.06 -5.29 28.90
CA GLY A 155 -0.57 -6.58 29.18
C GLY A 155 -1.21 -7.19 27.93
N THR A 156 -1.94 -6.39 27.17
CA THR A 156 -2.55 -6.83 25.90
C THR A 156 -1.50 -7.26 24.88
N ALA A 157 -0.42 -6.48 24.73
CA ALA A 157 0.69 -6.80 23.83
C ALA A 157 1.42 -8.08 24.22
N PHE A 158 1.62 -8.30 25.53
CA PHE A 158 2.24 -9.53 26.05
C PHE A 158 1.40 -10.78 25.74
N ILE A 159 0.07 -10.71 25.96
CA ILE A 159 -0.87 -11.81 25.63
C ILE A 159 -0.80 -12.13 24.13
N ILE A 160 -0.87 -11.11 23.27
CA ILE A 160 -0.80 -11.29 21.81
C ILE A 160 0.53 -11.91 21.39
N LEU A 161 1.65 -11.40 21.91
CA LEU A 161 2.98 -11.88 21.52
C LEU A 161 3.15 -13.36 21.91
N LEU A 162 2.73 -13.73 23.12
CA LEU A 162 2.76 -15.13 23.58
C LEU A 162 1.83 -16.01 22.73
N GLY A 163 0.58 -15.60 22.49
CA GLY A 163 -0.39 -16.39 21.73
C GLY A 163 -0.08 -16.56 20.25
N ARG A 164 0.79 -15.72 19.68
CA ARG A 164 1.28 -15.83 18.29
C ARG A 164 2.56 -16.66 18.16
N THR A 165 3.18 -17.06 19.28
CA THR A 165 4.36 -17.94 19.29
C THR A 165 3.97 -19.36 19.67
N SER A 166 4.75 -20.36 19.24
CA SER A 166 4.54 -21.77 19.63
C SER A 166 4.61 -22.00 21.15
N ALA A 167 5.20 -21.08 21.90
CA ALA A 167 5.26 -21.12 23.36
C ALA A 167 3.88 -20.89 24.02
N GLY A 168 3.00 -20.08 23.41
CA GLY A 168 1.64 -19.85 23.93
C GLY A 168 0.87 -21.17 24.07
N VAL A 169 0.87 -21.96 22.99
CA VAL A 169 0.15 -23.24 22.91
C VAL A 169 0.69 -24.26 23.91
N LEU A 170 2.01 -24.31 24.08
CA LEU A 170 2.65 -25.22 25.04
C LEU A 170 2.29 -24.85 26.48
N LEU A 171 2.31 -23.56 26.81
CA LEU A 171 2.04 -23.08 28.17
C LEU A 171 0.56 -23.16 28.58
N THR A 172 -0.37 -23.24 27.63
CA THR A 172 -1.82 -23.34 27.87
C THR A 172 -2.39 -24.71 27.53
N SER A 173 -1.56 -25.65 27.06
CA SER A 173 -1.94 -27.02 26.68
C SER A 173 -2.65 -27.79 27.79
N TRP A 174 -2.38 -27.48 29.06
CA TRP A 174 -3.03 -28.06 30.24
C TRP A 174 -4.48 -27.59 30.46
N ILE A 175 -4.92 -26.53 29.78
CA ILE A 175 -6.30 -26.00 29.78
C ILE A 175 -7.08 -26.52 28.55
N ASP A 176 -6.48 -27.41 27.75
CA ASP A 176 -7.16 -27.98 26.59
C ASP A 176 -8.27 -28.95 27.05
N PRO A 177 -9.52 -28.79 26.59
CA PRO A 177 -10.65 -29.67 26.97
C PRO A 177 -10.45 -31.12 26.55
N SER A 178 -9.50 -31.40 25.66
CA SER A 178 -9.07 -32.77 25.30
C SER A 178 -8.27 -33.48 26.40
N VAL A 179 -7.65 -32.72 27.33
CA VAL A 179 -6.85 -33.26 28.44
C VAL A 179 -7.69 -33.41 29.72
N TRP A 180 -8.63 -32.49 29.97
CA TRP A 180 -9.58 -32.58 31.08
C TRP A 180 -10.91 -31.89 30.75
N SER A 181 -12.00 -32.67 30.77
CA SER A 181 -13.37 -32.20 30.48
C SER A 181 -13.92 -31.16 31.46
N GLY A 182 -13.26 -30.93 32.61
CA GLY A 182 -13.64 -29.89 33.58
C GLY A 182 -13.36 -28.45 33.11
N PHE A 183 -12.55 -28.26 32.06
CA PHE A 183 -12.17 -26.94 31.54
C PHE A 183 -12.95 -26.50 30.29
N GLU A 184 -14.01 -27.22 29.90
CA GLU A 184 -14.79 -26.97 28.67
C GLU A 184 -15.28 -25.51 28.54
N HIS A 185 -15.69 -24.91 29.65
CA HIS A 185 -16.18 -23.52 29.75
C HIS A 185 -15.07 -22.47 29.97
N LEU A 186 -13.83 -22.90 30.27
CA LEU A 186 -12.65 -22.05 30.48
C LEU A 186 -11.73 -22.02 29.25
N THR A 187 -12.15 -22.65 28.15
CA THR A 187 -11.50 -22.61 26.84
C THR A 187 -11.24 -21.19 26.34
N GLY A 188 -12.04 -20.20 26.74
CA GLY A 188 -11.84 -18.78 26.42
C GLY A 188 -10.61 -18.13 27.08
N LEU A 189 -10.09 -18.69 28.17
CA LEU A 189 -8.88 -18.20 28.87
C LEU A 189 -7.57 -18.72 28.24
N ARG A 190 -7.66 -19.61 27.25
CA ARG A 190 -6.50 -20.02 26.46
C ARG A 190 -5.93 -18.78 25.77
N ILE A 191 -4.62 -18.58 25.91
CA ILE A 191 -3.90 -17.42 25.36
C ILE A 191 -4.11 -17.31 23.84
N GLU A 192 -4.29 -18.43 23.14
CA GLU A 192 -4.62 -18.47 21.71
C GLU A 192 -6.01 -17.86 21.44
N ASN A 193 -7.02 -18.28 22.19
CA ASN A 193 -8.40 -17.82 22.03
C ASN A 193 -8.56 -16.36 22.45
N MET A 194 -7.87 -15.94 23.51
CA MET A 194 -7.79 -14.53 23.91
C MET A 194 -7.13 -13.68 22.82
N THR A 195 -6.06 -14.18 22.19
CA THR A 195 -5.42 -13.49 21.07
C THR A 195 -6.37 -13.36 19.87
N VAL A 196 -7.09 -14.42 19.53
CA VAL A 196 -8.11 -14.39 18.45
C VAL A 196 -9.23 -13.42 18.80
N TYR A 197 -9.70 -13.38 20.05
CA TYR A 197 -10.75 -12.45 20.50
C TYR A 197 -10.30 -10.99 20.38
N ILE A 198 -9.09 -10.66 20.87
CA ILE A 198 -8.52 -9.32 20.77
C ILE A 198 -8.33 -8.92 19.29
N MET A 199 -7.84 -9.82 18.46
CA MET A 199 -7.62 -9.55 17.03
C MET A 199 -8.93 -9.40 16.25
N SER A 200 -9.89 -10.29 16.48
CA SER A 200 -11.15 -10.31 15.72
C SER A 200 -12.07 -9.14 16.05
N ILE A 201 -12.12 -8.69 17.31
CA ILE A 201 -13.01 -7.62 17.75
C ILE A 201 -12.27 -6.29 17.82
N PHE A 202 -11.28 -6.15 18.71
CA PHE A 202 -10.64 -4.86 18.98
C PHE A 202 -9.72 -4.41 17.84
N ASN A 203 -8.86 -5.29 17.33
CA ASN A 203 -7.98 -4.94 16.21
C ASN A 203 -8.80 -4.65 14.95
N THR A 204 -9.77 -5.51 14.61
CA THR A 204 -10.66 -5.25 13.47
C THR A 204 -11.45 -3.94 13.62
N ALA A 205 -11.97 -3.63 14.82
CA ALA A 205 -12.66 -2.37 15.08
C ALA A 205 -11.73 -1.17 14.88
N GLY A 206 -10.51 -1.23 15.43
CA GLY A 206 -9.49 -0.20 15.26
C GLY A 206 -9.08 -0.02 13.79
N ASN A 207 -8.83 -1.10 13.06
CA ASN A 207 -8.48 -1.05 11.64
C ASN A 207 -9.62 -0.45 10.81
N ARG A 208 -10.88 -0.83 11.08
CA ARG A 208 -12.05 -0.20 10.44
C ARG A 208 -12.14 1.29 10.75
N ALA A 209 -11.93 1.71 12.00
CA ALA A 209 -11.93 3.12 12.38
C ALA A 209 -10.82 3.91 11.66
N ILE A 210 -9.62 3.35 11.56
CA ILE A 210 -8.51 3.92 10.79
C ILE A 210 -8.88 4.03 9.31
N MET A 211 -9.41 2.97 8.70
CA MET A 211 -9.83 2.99 7.29
C MET A 211 -10.91 4.04 7.03
N ILE A 212 -11.89 4.18 7.92
CA ILE A 212 -12.92 5.22 7.81
C ILE A 212 -12.28 6.61 7.92
N GLY A 213 -11.36 6.80 8.87
CA GLY A 213 -10.64 8.07 9.03
C GLY A 213 -9.81 8.43 7.80
N ILE A 214 -9.07 7.48 7.24
CA ILE A 214 -8.29 7.66 6.01
C ILE A 214 -9.22 7.98 4.85
N ALA A 215 -10.33 7.24 4.69
CA ALA A 215 -11.30 7.47 3.62
C ALA A 215 -11.91 8.87 3.71
N LEU A 216 -12.35 9.31 4.88
CA LEU A 216 -12.86 10.67 5.11
C LEU A 216 -11.79 11.74 4.85
N GLY A 217 -10.54 11.48 5.25
CA GLY A 217 -9.40 12.36 4.95
C GLY A 217 -9.16 12.52 3.45
N ILE A 218 -9.17 11.40 2.71
CA ILE A 218 -9.05 11.40 1.24
C ILE A 218 -10.21 12.19 0.64
N VAL A 219 -11.46 11.92 1.02
CA VAL A 219 -12.66 12.63 0.53
C VAL A 219 -12.56 14.14 0.78
N ALA A 220 -12.14 14.56 1.97
CA ALA A 220 -11.96 15.97 2.30
C ALA A 220 -10.90 16.64 1.41
N THR A 221 -9.75 15.99 1.21
CA THR A 221 -8.70 16.52 0.31
C THR A 221 -9.16 16.55 -1.16
N SER A 222 -9.82 15.51 -1.64
CA SER A 222 -10.38 15.45 -2.99
C SER A 222 -11.41 16.55 -3.22
N LEU A 223 -12.31 16.80 -2.26
CA LEU A 223 -13.31 17.86 -2.36
C LEU A 223 -12.67 19.25 -2.40
N ARG A 224 -11.64 19.51 -1.60
CA ARG A 224 -10.89 20.79 -1.63
C ARG A 224 -10.21 21.02 -2.98
N VAL A 225 -9.73 19.96 -3.63
CA VAL A 225 -9.19 20.01 -4.99
C VAL A 225 -10.30 20.26 -6.02
N LEU A 226 -11.42 19.54 -5.95
CA LEU A 226 -12.55 19.68 -6.87
C LEU A 226 -13.20 21.07 -6.83
N LEU A 227 -13.29 21.66 -5.63
CA LEU A 227 -13.80 23.02 -5.43
C LEU A 227 -12.73 24.10 -5.69
N GLY A 228 -11.49 23.71 -5.95
CA GLY A 228 -10.39 24.63 -6.25
C GLY A 228 -9.94 25.51 -5.10
N LEU A 229 -10.20 25.07 -3.87
CA LEU A 229 -9.74 25.70 -2.65
C LEU A 229 -8.24 25.44 -2.43
N ASP A 230 -7.74 24.27 -2.84
CA ASP A 230 -6.31 23.92 -2.77
C ASP A 230 -5.62 24.09 -4.13
N ARG A 231 -5.01 25.26 -4.34
CA ARG A 231 -4.31 25.63 -5.59
C ARG A 231 -2.85 25.20 -5.65
N SER A 232 -2.30 24.63 -4.57
CA SER A 232 -0.85 24.41 -4.41
C SER A 232 -0.23 23.41 -5.38
N TYR A 233 -1.02 22.55 -6.03
CA TYR A 233 -0.53 21.54 -6.98
C TYR A 233 -0.57 22.00 -8.45
N LEU A 234 -1.23 23.13 -8.74
CA LEU A 234 -1.39 23.67 -10.08
C LEU A 234 -0.26 24.65 -10.39
N GLY A 235 0.95 24.12 -10.60
CA GLY A 235 2.10 24.83 -11.18
C GLY A 235 2.51 26.09 -10.41
N ARG A 236 3.41 25.93 -9.44
CA ARG A 236 4.23 27.03 -8.96
C ARG A 236 5.53 27.00 -9.76
N ASP A 237 5.42 27.51 -10.99
CA ASP A 237 6.43 28.16 -11.84
C ASP A 237 5.75 28.66 -13.12
#